data_AF-A0A438G0X2-F1
#
_entry.id   AF-A0A438G0X2-F1
#
_cell.length_a   1.000
_cell.length_b   1.000
_cell.length_c   1.000
_cell.angle_alpha   90.00
_cell.angle_beta   90.00
_cell.angle_gamma   90.00
#
_symmetry.space_group_name_H-M   'P 1'
#
loop_
_entity.id
_entity.type
_entity.pdbx_description
1 polymer ?
#
loop_
_entity_poly.entity_id
_entity_poly.type
_entity_poly.pdbx_seq_one_letter_code
_entity_poly.pdbx_strand_id
1 'polypeptide(L)'
;MFVGNGNKDGLFSVLLRDYNAHAAAACMNRLAKLSARWIGNHGFSIGIDDVQPGGLLNDQKSKRIEEGYENCHELIQQYNKGKLKLQPGCNAAQTLEAEITGVLNKNSRNNCECED
;
A
#
# COMPACT_ATOMS: atom_id res chain seq x y z
N MET A 1 5.36 15.91 -1.56
CA MET A 1 4.10 16.26 -2.27
C MET A 1 4.01 17.79 -2.46
N PHE A 2 4.89 18.39 -3.28
CA PHE A 2 4.91 19.85 -3.50
C PHE A 2 4.16 20.29 -4.76
N VAL A 3 4.00 19.38 -5.72
CA VAL A 3 3.38 19.60 -7.05
C VAL A 3 2.05 18.84 -7.20
N GLY A 4 1.73 17.94 -6.26
CA GLY A 4 0.56 17.06 -6.36
C GLY A 4 -0.76 17.78 -6.08
N ASN A 5 -1.82 17.36 -6.78
CA ASN A 5 -3.18 17.90 -6.71
C ASN A 5 -3.91 17.68 -5.37
N GLY A 6 -3.25 17.08 -4.38
CA GLY A 6 -3.84 16.74 -3.07
C GLY A 6 -3.58 17.76 -1.96
N ASN A 7 -2.69 18.74 -2.17
CA ASN A 7 -2.33 19.71 -1.14
C ASN A 7 -2.75 21.14 -1.54
N LYS A 8 -3.57 21.78 -0.69
CA LYS A 8 -4.05 23.16 -0.89
C LYS A 8 -2.93 24.20 -0.77
N ASP A 9 -1.83 23.83 -0.10
CA ASP A 9 -0.61 24.65 0.02
C ASP A 9 0.48 24.21 -0.97
N GLY A 10 0.11 23.51 -2.04
CA GLY A 10 1.03 23.13 -3.11
C GLY A 10 1.60 24.34 -3.87
N LEU A 11 2.77 24.16 -4.46
CA LEU A 11 3.46 25.22 -5.21
C LEU A 11 2.57 25.85 -6.29
N PHE A 12 1.81 25.02 -7.00
CA PHE A 12 0.93 25.48 -8.07
C PHE A 12 -0.37 26.11 -7.59
N SER A 13 -0.88 25.76 -6.40
CA SER A 13 -2.05 26.41 -5.82
C SER A 13 -1.71 27.82 -5.30
N VAL A 14 -0.52 28.00 -4.73
CA VAL A 14 -0.01 29.33 -4.32
C VAL A 14 0.24 30.23 -5.53
N LEU A 15 0.88 29.71 -6.58
CA LEU A 15 1.10 30.45 -7.84
C LEU A 15 -0.21 30.88 -8.50
N LEU A 16 -1.23 30.02 -8.46
CA LEU A 16 -2.55 30.34 -9.00
C LEU A 16 -3.24 31.46 -8.19
N ARG A 17 -3.12 31.43 -6.85
CA ARG A 17 -3.70 32.43 -5.95
C ARG A 17 -3.04 33.80 -6.08
N ASP A 18 -1.71 33.83 -6.18
CA ASP A 18 -0.95 35.07 -6.05
C ASP A 18 -0.58 35.70 -7.41
N TYR A 19 -0.49 34.93 -8.51
CA TYR A 19 0.05 35.37 -9.81
C TYR A 19 -0.82 35.09 -11.05
N ASN A 20 -2.08 34.67 -10.88
CA ASN A 20 -3.06 34.40 -11.95
C ASN A 20 -2.77 33.11 -12.77
N ALA A 21 -3.81 32.57 -13.42
CA ALA A 21 -3.81 31.29 -14.10
C ALA A 21 -2.81 31.20 -15.27
N HIS A 22 -2.60 32.30 -16.00
CA HIS A 22 -1.65 32.32 -17.11
C HIS A 22 -0.19 32.15 -16.64
N ALA A 23 0.20 32.79 -15.54
CA ALA A 23 1.55 32.65 -15.00
C ALA A 23 1.79 31.24 -14.44
N ALA A 24 0.80 30.69 -13.74
CA ALA A 24 0.84 29.32 -13.25
C ALA A 24 0.97 28.30 -14.40
N ALA A 25 0.18 28.46 -15.48
CA ALA A 25 0.27 27.60 -16.66
C ALA A 25 1.61 27.69 -17.38
N ALA A 26 2.21 28.88 -17.48
CA ALA A 26 3.54 29.05 -18.05
C ALA A 26 4.61 28.36 -17.20
N CYS A 27 4.52 28.45 -15.86
CA CYS A 27 5.41 27.76 -14.93
C CYS A 27 5.29 26.23 -15.07
N MET A 28 4.07 25.69 -15.09
CA MET A 28 3.82 24.25 -15.29
C MET A 28 4.41 23.74 -16.61
N ASN A 29 4.22 24.47 -17.71
CA ASN A 29 4.76 24.11 -19.02
C ASN A 29 6.30 24.07 -19.03
N ARG A 30 6.94 25.02 -18.35
CA ARG A 30 8.41 25.04 -18.23
C ARG A 30 8.91 23.85 -17.41
N LEU A 31 8.27 23.56 -16.28
CA LEU A 31 8.61 22.42 -15.45
C LEU A 31 8.42 21.10 -16.22
N ALA A 32 7.30 20.92 -16.91
CA ALA A 32 7.03 19.72 -17.70
C ALA A 32 8.09 19.49 -18.79
N LYS A 33 8.47 20.53 -19.54
CA LYS A 33 9.52 20.45 -20.57
C LYS A 33 10.90 20.13 -19.97
N LEU A 34 11.22 20.71 -18.82
CA LEU A 34 12.47 20.43 -18.11
C LEU A 34 12.50 18.97 -17.65
N SER A 35 11.47 18.52 -16.94
CA SER A 35 11.38 17.15 -16.44
C SER A 35 11.42 16.11 -17.56
N ALA A 36 10.70 16.34 -18.67
CA ALA A 36 10.69 15.44 -19.81
C ALA A 36 12.09 15.30 -20.45
N ARG A 37 12.80 16.41 -20.65
CA ARG A 37 14.18 16.39 -21.19
C ARG A 37 15.16 15.77 -20.21
N TRP A 38 15.01 16.07 -18.92
CA TRP A 38 15.87 15.52 -17.89
C TRP A 38 15.75 13.99 -17.83
N ILE A 39 14.53 13.46 -17.68
CA ILE A 39 14.29 12.01 -17.62
C ILE A 39 14.75 11.34 -18.92
N GLY A 40 14.49 11.94 -20.08
CA GLY A 40 14.92 11.40 -21.38
C GLY A 40 16.44 11.33 -21.56
N ASN A 41 17.18 12.32 -21.04
CA ASN A 41 18.65 12.36 -21.15
C ASN A 41 19.37 11.58 -20.04
N HIS A 42 18.81 11.55 -18.83
CA HIS A 42 19.39 10.85 -17.69
C HIS A 42 19.12 9.34 -17.75
N GLY A 43 18.03 8.95 -18.41
CA GLY A 43 17.54 7.58 -18.41
C GLY A 43 16.79 7.26 -17.13
N PHE A 44 15.69 6.54 -17.26
CA PHE A 44 14.98 5.94 -16.14
C PHE A 44 14.59 4.52 -16.56
N SER A 45 15.02 3.53 -15.78
CA SER A 45 14.71 2.12 -16.01
C SER A 45 14.17 1.52 -14.73
N ILE A 46 13.18 0.65 -14.86
CA ILE A 46 12.72 -0.21 -13.78
C ILE A 46 13.24 -1.61 -14.13
N GLY A 47 14.15 -2.12 -13.30
CA GLY A 47 14.75 -3.43 -13.44
C GLY A 47 13.93 -4.52 -12.74
N ILE A 48 14.27 -5.77 -13.03
CA ILE A 48 13.76 -6.93 -12.26
C ILE A 48 14.22 -6.84 -10.80
N ASP A 49 15.41 -6.28 -10.58
CA ASP A 49 15.97 -6.05 -9.24
C ASP A 49 15.16 -5.02 -8.41
N ASP A 50 14.42 -4.10 -9.05
CA ASP A 50 13.55 -3.15 -8.35
C ASP A 50 12.25 -3.80 -7.84
N VAL A 51 11.89 -4.97 -8.37
CA VAL A 51 10.63 -5.67 -8.06
C VAL A 51 10.88 -6.93 -7.23
N GLN A 52 12.08 -7.51 -7.32
CA GLN A 52 12.41 -8.74 -6.62
C GLN A 52 12.79 -8.43 -5.15
N PRO A 53 12.01 -8.91 -4.16
CA PRO A 53 12.39 -8.74 -2.77
C PRO A 53 13.65 -9.53 -2.46
N GLY A 54 14.50 -8.98 -1.58
CA GLY A 54 15.68 -9.68 -1.08
C GLY A 54 15.31 -11.01 -0.38
N GLY A 55 16.24 -11.95 -0.32
CA GLY A 55 16.02 -13.28 0.28
C GLY A 55 15.51 -13.21 1.72
N LEU A 56 16.02 -12.27 2.52
CA LEU A 56 15.58 -12.03 3.90
C LEU A 56 14.08 -11.69 3.97
N LEU A 57 13.61 -10.80 3.12
CA LEU A 57 12.20 -10.40 3.06
C LEU A 57 11.32 -11.58 2.62
N ASN A 58 11.81 -12.42 1.71
CA ASN A 58 11.08 -13.62 1.28
C ASN A 58 10.97 -14.68 2.39
N ASP A 59 12.02 -14.84 3.19
CA ASP A 59 12.03 -15.76 4.35
C ASP A 59 11.10 -15.25 5.46
N GLN A 60 11.15 -13.96 5.77
CA GLN A 60 10.24 -13.32 6.74
C GLN A 60 8.79 -13.42 6.28
N LYS A 61 8.52 -13.16 4.99
CA LYS A 61 7.20 -13.33 4.38
C LYS A 61 6.71 -14.77 4.50
N SER A 62 7.57 -15.76 4.21
CA SER A 62 7.22 -17.17 4.29
C SER A 62 6.87 -17.60 5.71
N LYS A 63 7.67 -17.20 6.71
CA LYS A 63 7.37 -17.45 8.13
C LYS A 63 6.04 -16.83 8.55
N ARG A 64 5.77 -15.59 8.15
CA ARG A 64 4.52 -14.91 8.51
C ARG A 64 3.30 -15.50 7.83
N ILE A 65 3.45 -16.00 6.61
CA ILE A 65 2.40 -16.73 5.90
C ILE A 65 2.10 -18.05 6.64
N GLU A 66 3.14 -18.79 7.05
CA GLU A 66 3.01 -20.02 7.81
C GLU A 66 2.29 -19.77 9.16
N GLU A 67 2.71 -18.77 9.93
CA GLU A 67 2.01 -18.34 11.15
C GLU A 67 0.54 -17.97 10.88
N GLY A 68 0.26 -17.33 9.75
CA GLY A 68 -1.10 -17.00 9.34
C GLY A 68 -1.96 -18.23 9.07
N TYR A 69 -1.40 -19.23 8.40
CA TYR A 69 -2.09 -20.49 8.13
C TYR A 69 -2.35 -21.28 9.41
N GLU A 70 -1.39 -21.33 10.34
CA GLU A 70 -1.57 -21.98 11.65
C GLU A 70 -2.71 -21.33 12.44
N ASN A 71 -2.75 -19.99 12.50
CA ASN A 71 -3.83 -19.27 13.16
C ASN A 71 -5.21 -19.54 12.52
N CYS A 72 -5.27 -19.61 11.18
CA CYS A 72 -6.51 -19.98 10.49
C CYS A 72 -6.92 -21.43 10.81
N HIS A 73 -5.96 -22.34 10.89
CA HIS A 73 -6.21 -23.73 11.22
C HIS A 73 -6.78 -23.89 12.64
N GLU A 74 -6.21 -23.17 13.61
CA GLU A 74 -6.74 -23.14 14.98
C GLU A 74 -8.18 -22.63 15.04
N LEU A 75 -8.51 -21.56 14.31
CA LEU A 75 -9.87 -21.02 14.23
C LEU A 75 -10.86 -22.04 13.65
N ILE A 76 -10.45 -22.77 12.60
CA ILE A 76 -11.26 -23.85 12.00
C ILE A 76 -11.45 -25.00 13.01
N GLN A 77 -10.42 -25.37 13.77
CA GLN A 77 -10.56 -26.39 14.80
C GLN A 77 -11.50 -25.95 15.93
N GLN A 78 -11.45 -24.69 16.36
CA GLN A 78 -12.35 -24.15 17.37
C GLN A 78 -13.80 -24.13 16.90
N TYR A 79 -14.03 -23.82 15.62
CA TYR A 79 -15.33 -23.92 14.98
C TYR A 79 -15.85 -25.37 14.97
N ASN A 80 -15.03 -26.33 14.54
CA ASN A 80 -15.40 -27.75 14.53
C ASN A 80 -15.68 -28.31 15.93
N LYS A 81 -14.99 -27.81 16.96
CA LYS A 81 -15.22 -28.15 18.37
C LYS A 81 -16.40 -27.40 19.00
N GLY A 82 -17.06 -26.50 18.26
CA GLY A 82 -18.18 -25.68 18.75
C GLY A 82 -17.81 -24.65 19.81
N LYS A 83 -16.51 -24.32 19.97
CA LYS A 83 -15.99 -23.39 20.98
C LYS A 83 -15.71 -21.99 20.43
N LEU A 84 -16.04 -21.73 19.17
CA LEU A 84 -15.79 -20.43 18.53
C LEU A 84 -16.65 -19.34 19.19
N LYS A 85 -16.00 -18.26 19.62
CA LYS A 85 -16.69 -17.10 20.20
C LYS A 85 -17.42 -16.34 19.08
N LEU A 86 -18.75 -16.36 19.08
CA LEU A 86 -19.55 -15.64 18.09
C LEU A 86 -19.38 -14.13 18.26
N GLN A 87 -19.25 -13.42 17.13
CA GLN A 87 -19.34 -11.97 17.11
C GLN A 87 -20.81 -11.54 17.27
N PRO A 88 -21.08 -10.41 17.94
CA PRO A 88 -22.44 -9.95 18.18
C PRO A 88 -23.16 -9.68 16.85
N GLY A 89 -24.28 -10.36 16.62
CA GLY A 89 -25.10 -10.21 15.41
C GLY A 89 -24.70 -11.10 14.22
N CYS A 90 -23.73 -12.00 14.37
CA CYS A 90 -23.28 -12.90 13.31
C CYS A 90 -23.55 -14.38 13.63
N ASN A 91 -23.83 -15.18 12.60
CA ASN A 91 -23.83 -16.64 12.72
C ASN A 91 -22.41 -17.18 12.91
N ALA A 92 -22.28 -18.42 13.39
CA ALA A 92 -20.97 -19.05 13.65
C ALA A 92 -20.08 -19.11 12.38
N ALA A 93 -20.68 -19.40 11.21
CA ALA A 93 -19.96 -19.41 9.93
C ALA A 93 -19.50 -18.01 9.48
N GLN A 94 -20.36 -16.99 9.64
CA GLN A 94 -20.02 -15.60 9.30
C GLN A 94 -18.92 -15.04 10.20
N THR A 95 -18.94 -15.40 11.50
CA THR A 95 -17.87 -15.04 12.43
C THR A 95 -16.54 -15.66 12.02
N LEU A 96 -16.54 -16.93 11.61
CA LEU A 96 -15.34 -17.61 11.12
C LEU A 96 -14.76 -16.91 9.88
N GLU A 97 -15.60 -16.58 8.90
CA GLU A 97 -15.17 -15.88 7.68
C GLU A 97 -14.58 -14.50 7.99
N ALA A 98 -15.21 -13.74 8.89
CA ALA A 98 -14.73 -12.41 9.29
C ALA A 98 -13.37 -12.48 9.99
N GLU A 99 -13.18 -13.44 10.90
CA GLU A 99 -11.91 -13.65 11.62
C GLU A 99 -10.79 -14.11 10.68
N ILE A 100 -11.05 -15.12 9.84
CA ILE A 100 -10.06 -15.61 8.85
C ILE A 100 -9.68 -14.50 7.88
N THR A 101 -10.67 -13.77 7.35
CA THR A 101 -10.41 -12.64 6.45
C THR A 101 -9.59 -11.54 7.15
N GLY A 102 -9.86 -11.28 8.42
CA GLY A 102 -9.08 -10.35 9.24
C GLY A 102 -7.63 -10.78 9.41
N VAL A 103 -7.39 -12.05 9.73
CA VAL A 103 -6.04 -12.64 9.87
C VAL A 103 -5.28 -12.60 8.54
N LEU A 104 -5.92 -13.03 7.44
CA LEU A 104 -5.31 -13.04 6.11
C LEU A 104 -4.99 -11.63 5.61
N ASN A 105 -5.87 -10.64 5.85
CA ASN A 105 -5.62 -9.25 5.47
C ASN A 105 -4.45 -8.65 6.23
N LYS A 106 -4.35 -8.91 7.53
CA LYS A 106 -3.23 -8.45 8.37
C LYS A 106 -1.90 -9.04 7.92
N ASN A 107 -1.88 -10.32 7.55
CA ASN A 107 -0.66 -11.02 7.18
C ASN A 107 -0.24 -10.77 5.72
N SER A 108 -1.20 -10.58 4.80
CA SER A 108 -0.91 -10.44 3.37
C SER A 108 -0.65 -9.00 2.89
N ARG A 109 -1.19 -7.97 3.57
CA ARG A 109 -1.16 -6.59 3.03
C ARG A 109 -0.35 -5.56 3.80
N ASN A 110 -0.25 -5.65 5.12
CA ASN A 110 0.05 -4.45 5.91
C ASN A 110 1.45 -4.39 6.56
N ASN A 111 2.35 -5.36 6.34
CA ASN A 111 3.60 -5.41 7.11
C ASN A 111 4.84 -5.88 6.33
N CYS A 112 4.76 -6.00 5.00
CA CYS A 112 5.95 -6.19 4.16
C CYS A 112 6.54 -4.85 3.69
N GLU A 113 5.94 -3.73 4.10
CA GLU A 113 6.46 -2.39 3.80
C GLU A 113 7.37 -1.96 4.96
N CYS A 114 8.68 -2.05 4.69
CA CYS A 114 9.76 -1.33 5.35
C CYS A 114 10.21 -1.84 6.74
N GLU A 115 11.19 -2.74 6.74
CA GLU A 115 12.34 -2.62 7.65
C GLU A 115 13.61 -2.57 6.78
N ASP A 116 13.88 -1.40 6.20
CA ASP A 116 15.17 -0.98 5.65
C ASP A 116 15.49 0.43 6.16
#